data_AF-A0A1B9YL16-F1
#
_entry.id   AF-A0A1B9YL16-F1
#
_cell.length_a   1.000
_cell.length_b   1.000
_cell.length_c   1.000
_cell.angle_alpha   90.00
_cell.angle_beta   90.00
_cell.angle_gamma   90.00
#
_symmetry.space_group_name_H-M   'P 1'
#
loop_
_entity.id
_entity.type
_entity.pdbx_description
1 polymer ?
#
loop_
_entity_poly.entity_id
_entity_poly.type
_entity_poly.pdbx_seq_one_letter_code
_entity_poly.pdbx_strand_id
1 'polypeptide(L)'
;MTALSTTQIDELSRYPTLSENDIRPAPPQGNKQYAAVFGYPHTASKVLRGTTDVKTDMFSMANFVLKETDGKIFIKFDKRKNVTAGTRQQVTAPDPYGMSGGAIFAVPVSVVSIVPGGNVRLAGIGTHWRHGQKAFQGTAIEKVLQVIERA
;
A
#
# COMPACT_ATOMS: atom_id res chain seq x y z
N MET A 1 -8.98 -3.43 23.08
CA MET A 1 -7.61 -3.51 22.53
C MET A 1 -6.89 -4.57 23.34
N THR A 2 -6.35 -5.61 22.69
CA THR A 2 -5.51 -6.61 23.35
C THR A 2 -4.08 -6.13 23.23
N ALA A 3 -3.39 -5.91 24.35
CA ALA A 3 -1.99 -5.52 24.33
C ALA A 3 -1.13 -6.68 23.79
N LEU A 4 -0.03 -6.35 23.09
CA LEU A 4 0.94 -7.33 22.62
C LEU A 4 1.63 -8.00 23.82
N SER A 5 1.92 -9.30 23.72
CA SER A 5 2.72 -10.00 24.74
C SER A 5 4.19 -9.58 24.68
N THR A 6 4.93 -9.76 25.77
CA THR A 6 6.38 -9.47 25.82
C THR A 6 7.15 -10.21 24.74
N THR A 7 6.78 -11.47 24.47
CA THR A 7 7.38 -12.27 23.39
C THR A 7 7.15 -11.64 22.01
N GLN A 8 5.94 -11.14 21.75
CA GLN A 8 5.65 -10.46 20.48
C GLN A 8 6.43 -9.16 20.33
N ILE A 9 6.63 -8.42 21.43
CA ILE A 9 7.46 -7.20 21.43
C ILE A 9 8.93 -7.54 21.14
N ASP A 10 9.47 -8.59 21.76
CA ASP A 10 10.85 -9.05 21.56
C ASP A 10 11.10 -9.65 20.16
N GLU A 11 10.09 -10.23 19.54
CA GLU A 11 10.17 -10.69 18.15
C GLU A 11 10.14 -9.52 17.16
N LEU A 12 9.25 -8.55 17.39
CA LEU A 12 9.11 -7.39 16.53
C LEU A 12 10.29 -6.42 16.64
N SER A 13 10.93 -6.32 17.80
CA SER A 13 12.09 -5.44 18.04
C SER A 13 13.36 -5.86 17.27
N ARG A 14 13.40 -7.09 16.73
CA ARG A 14 14.50 -7.58 15.88
C ARG A 14 14.49 -6.97 14.49
N TYR A 15 13.37 -6.40 14.07
CA TYR A 15 13.25 -5.70 12.81
C TYR A 15 13.56 -4.22 13.03
N PRO A 16 14.43 -3.61 12.20
CA PRO A 16 14.67 -2.18 12.29
C PRO A 16 13.35 -1.43 12.07
N THR A 17 13.01 -0.59 13.04
CA THR A 17 11.86 0.32 12.90
C THR A 17 12.12 1.26 11.74
N LEU A 18 11.09 1.50 10.92
CA LEU A 18 11.14 2.53 9.88
C LEU A 18 11.48 3.87 10.54
N SER A 19 12.46 4.58 9.99
CA SER A 19 12.79 5.92 10.44
C SER A 19 11.70 6.90 10.01
N GLU A 20 11.64 8.07 10.64
CA GLU A 20 10.69 9.11 10.24
C GLU A 20 10.86 9.52 8.75
N ASN A 21 12.09 9.43 8.23
CA ASN A 21 12.37 9.69 6.82
C ASN A 21 11.77 8.64 5.86
N ASP A 22 11.52 7.43 6.36
CA ASP A 22 10.89 6.34 5.60
C ASP A 22 9.36 6.45 5.63
N ILE A 23 8.80 7.23 6.56
CA ILE A 23 7.36 7.36 6.81
C ILE A 23 6.79 8.66 6.20
N ARG A 24 7.64 9.58 5.75
CA ARG A 24 7.20 10.80 5.06
C ARG A 24 6.94 10.53 3.58
N PRO A 25 5.91 11.11 2.94
CA PRO A 25 5.76 10.97 1.51
C PRO A 25 7.00 11.49 0.78
N ALA A 26 7.33 10.87 -0.36
CA ALA A 26 8.43 11.35 -1.19
C ALA A 26 8.09 12.76 -1.67
N PRO A 27 8.97 13.76 -1.49
CA PRO A 27 8.74 15.08 -2.05
C PRO A 27 8.55 14.93 -3.57
N PRO A 28 7.47 15.49 -4.15
CA PRO A 28 7.18 15.30 -5.57
C PRO A 28 8.30 15.92 -6.40
N GLN A 29 9.18 15.10 -6.97
CA GLN A 29 10.10 15.52 -8.02
C GLN A 29 9.34 15.54 -9.35
N GLY A 30 8.43 16.52 -9.48
CA GLY A 30 7.43 16.58 -10.54
C GLY A 30 6.05 16.11 -10.07
N ASN A 31 5.00 16.49 -10.81
CA ASN A 31 3.58 16.29 -10.44
C ASN A 31 3.12 14.82 -10.42
N LYS A 32 4.03 13.84 -10.41
CA LYS A 32 3.70 12.41 -10.44
C LYS A 32 4.49 11.69 -9.37
N GLN A 33 3.84 10.71 -8.74
CA GLN A 33 4.44 9.72 -7.84
C GLN A 33 4.01 8.34 -8.33
N TYR A 34 4.86 7.33 -8.18
CA TYR A 34 4.48 5.94 -8.42
C TYR A 34 4.34 5.23 -7.08
N ALA A 35 3.20 4.59 -6.84
CA ALA A 35 2.88 3.98 -5.56
C ALA A 35 2.38 2.55 -5.72
N ALA A 36 2.74 1.72 -4.75
CA ALA A 36 2.33 0.34 -4.61
C ALA A 36 1.55 0.14 -3.32
N VAL A 37 0.36 -0.45 -3.42
CA VAL A 37 -0.45 -0.90 -2.29
C VAL A 37 -0.17 -2.37 -2.05
N PHE A 38 0.25 -2.73 -0.84
CA PHE A 38 0.47 -4.11 -0.43
C PHE A 38 -0.65 -4.57 0.49
N GLY A 39 -1.13 -5.79 0.32
CA GLY A 39 -2.17 -6.33 1.20
C GLY A 39 -2.57 -7.76 0.86
N TYR A 40 -3.59 -8.24 1.58
CA TYR A 40 -4.09 -9.60 1.50
C TYR A 40 -5.51 -9.59 0.92
N PRO A 41 -5.66 -9.72 -0.41
CA PRO A 41 -6.96 -9.67 -1.05
C PRO A 41 -7.85 -10.82 -0.54
N HIS A 42 -9.11 -10.50 -0.29
CA HIS A 42 -10.10 -11.40 0.29
C HIS A 42 -10.29 -12.67 -0.55
N THR A 43 -10.23 -12.55 -1.88
CA THR A 43 -10.39 -13.68 -2.80
C THR A 43 -9.23 -14.68 -2.75
N ALA A 44 -8.05 -14.25 -2.30
CA ALA A 44 -6.91 -15.14 -2.07
C ALA A 44 -6.87 -15.64 -0.61
N SER A 45 -7.48 -14.90 0.31
CA SER A 45 -7.49 -15.18 1.74
C SER A 45 -8.57 -16.19 2.10
N LYS A 46 -8.31 -17.49 1.94
CA LYS A 46 -9.16 -18.51 2.58
C LYS A 46 -8.82 -18.57 4.06
N VAL A 47 -9.65 -17.96 4.90
CA VAL A 47 -9.63 -18.23 6.33
C VAL A 47 -10.06 -19.69 6.50
N LEU A 48 -9.14 -20.56 6.91
CA LEU A 48 -9.47 -21.94 7.26
C LEU A 48 -10.34 -21.91 8.51
N ARG A 49 -11.48 -22.59 8.45
CA ARG A 49 -12.48 -22.56 9.53
C ARG A 49 -11.84 -23.10 10.81
N GLY A 50 -11.77 -22.27 11.86
CA GLY A 50 -11.18 -22.65 13.15
C GLY A 50 -9.69 -22.34 13.32
N THR A 51 -9.06 -21.62 12.38
CA THR A 51 -7.67 -21.15 12.54
C THR A 51 -7.59 -19.64 12.43
N THR A 52 -6.64 -19.04 13.16
CA THR A 52 -6.24 -17.63 13.00
C THR A 52 -5.29 -17.40 11.82
N ASP A 53 -4.83 -18.49 11.18
CA ASP A 53 -3.83 -18.42 10.12
C ASP A 53 -4.46 -18.07 8.78
N VAL A 54 -3.99 -16.98 8.17
CA VAL A 54 -4.28 -16.61 6.79
C VAL A 54 -3.15 -17.17 5.91
N LYS A 55 -3.39 -18.30 5.26
CA LYS A 55 -2.48 -18.81 4.21
C LYS A 55 -2.80 -18.11 2.90
N THR A 56 -2.25 -16.91 2.72
CA THR A 56 -2.38 -16.19 1.45
C THR A 56 -1.12 -15.41 1.13
N ASP A 57 -0.79 -15.33 -0.16
CA ASP A 57 0.32 -14.53 -0.63
C ASP A 57 0.00 -13.04 -0.44
N MET A 58 1.03 -12.25 -0.12
CA MET A 58 0.91 -10.79 -0.13
C MET A 58 0.90 -10.31 -1.58
N PHE A 59 -0.12 -9.54 -1.97
CA PHE A 59 -0.24 -8.98 -3.31
C PHE A 59 0.14 -7.51 -3.31
N SER A 60 0.75 -7.06 -4.41
CA SER A 60 1.00 -5.65 -4.67
C SER A 60 0.17 -5.15 -5.87
N MET A 61 -0.41 -3.97 -5.73
CA MET A 61 -1.04 -3.22 -6.82
C MET A 61 -0.29 -1.90 -6.97
N ALA A 62 0.34 -1.67 -8.12
CA ALA A 62 1.18 -0.50 -8.30
C ALA A 62 0.78 0.34 -9.52
N ASN A 63 0.74 1.66 -9.34
CA ASN A 63 0.54 2.62 -10.42
C ASN A 63 0.89 4.05 -9.98
N PHE A 64 0.76 5.00 -10.91
CA PHE A 64 0.85 6.41 -10.60
C PHE A 64 -0.29 6.88 -9.67
N VAL A 65 0.09 7.73 -8.71
CA VAL A 65 -0.84 8.48 -7.87
C VAL A 65 -1.57 9.49 -8.75
N LEU A 66 -2.91 9.46 -8.71
CA LEU A 66 -3.77 10.33 -9.52
C LEU A 66 -3.93 11.71 -8.90
N LYS A 67 -4.05 11.76 -7.58
CA LYS A 67 -4.27 12.99 -6.83
C LYS A 67 -4.01 12.74 -5.34
N GLU A 68 -3.42 13.71 -4.68
CA GLU A 68 -3.50 13.89 -3.24
C GLU A 68 -4.47 15.04 -2.97
N THR A 69 -5.55 14.78 -2.23
CA THR A 69 -6.53 15.82 -1.85
C THR A 69 -7.05 15.52 -0.47
N ASP A 70 -7.10 16.54 0.40
CA ASP A 70 -7.71 16.48 1.74
C ASP A 70 -7.29 15.23 2.54
N GLY A 71 -5.98 14.92 2.57
CA GLY A 71 -5.45 13.77 3.30
C GLY A 71 -5.82 12.41 2.70
N LYS A 72 -6.21 12.35 1.42
CA LYS A 72 -6.49 11.12 0.67
C LYS A 72 -5.50 10.96 -0.47
N ILE A 73 -5.10 9.72 -0.71
CA ILE A 73 -4.26 9.30 -1.84
C ILE A 73 -5.07 8.37 -2.74
N PHE A 74 -4.97 8.55 -4.06
CA PHE A 74 -5.66 7.73 -5.05
C PHE A 74 -4.68 7.08 -6.00
N ILE A 75 -4.72 5.76 -6.12
CA ILE A 75 -3.85 4.98 -7.03
C ILE A 75 -4.73 4.34 -8.09
N LYS A 76 -4.48 4.66 -9.36
CA LYS A 76 -5.26 4.07 -10.46
C LYS A 76 -4.95 2.59 -10.58
N PHE A 77 -5.95 1.75 -10.71
CA PHE A 77 -5.72 0.33 -10.97
C PHE A 77 -6.81 -0.17 -11.91
N ASP A 78 -6.47 -0.79 -13.03
CA ASP A 78 -7.48 -1.44 -13.85
C ASP A 78 -7.27 -2.94 -13.77
N LYS A 79 -8.17 -3.64 -13.05
CA LYS A 79 -8.11 -5.09 -12.87
C LYS A 79 -8.01 -5.84 -14.20
N ARG A 80 -8.54 -5.26 -15.29
CA ARG A 80 -8.59 -5.86 -16.63
C ARG A 80 -7.35 -5.60 -17.48
N LYS A 81 -6.44 -4.71 -17.07
CA LYS A 81 -5.27 -4.30 -17.88
C LYS A 81 -3.93 -4.69 -17.28
N ASN A 82 -3.89 -5.69 -16.41
CA ASN A 82 -2.61 -6.19 -15.90
C ASN A 82 -1.98 -7.13 -16.93
N VAL A 83 -0.74 -6.82 -17.28
CA VAL A 83 0.07 -7.61 -18.21
C VAL A 83 1.35 -7.97 -17.48
N THR A 84 1.66 -9.26 -17.41
CA THR A 84 2.92 -9.71 -16.80
C THR A 84 4.08 -9.29 -17.70
N ALA A 85 5.04 -8.52 -17.17
CA ALA A 85 6.12 -7.95 -17.97
C ALA A 85 6.96 -8.99 -18.71
N GLY A 86 7.18 -10.17 -18.11
CA GLY A 86 7.97 -11.25 -18.72
C GLY A 86 7.23 -12.04 -19.80
N THR A 87 5.94 -12.32 -19.64
CA THR A 87 5.18 -13.17 -20.57
C THR A 87 4.32 -12.38 -21.54
N ARG A 88 4.16 -11.06 -21.31
CA ARG A 88 3.21 -10.17 -21.99
C ARG A 88 1.77 -10.70 -22.02
N GLN A 89 1.43 -11.64 -21.13
CA GLN A 89 0.08 -12.19 -21.03
C GLN A 89 -0.77 -11.31 -20.13
N GLN A 90 -2.02 -11.12 -20.55
CA GLN A 90 -3.04 -10.47 -19.73
C GLN A 90 -3.35 -11.39 -18.55
N VAL A 91 -3.09 -10.90 -17.34
CA VAL A 91 -3.42 -11.58 -16.09
C VAL A 91 -4.57 -10.87 -15.42
N THR A 92 -5.51 -11.65 -14.88
CA THR A 92 -6.58 -11.09 -14.04
C THR A 92 -5.94 -10.72 -12.71
N ALA A 93 -5.95 -9.42 -12.39
CA ALA A 93 -5.49 -8.97 -11.10
C ALA A 93 -6.35 -9.50 -9.95
N PRO A 94 -5.79 -9.69 -8.75
CA PRO A 94 -6.55 -10.08 -7.57
C PRO A 94 -7.65 -9.05 -7.27
N ASP A 95 -8.71 -9.50 -6.58
CA ASP A 95 -9.76 -8.59 -6.17
C ASP A 95 -9.26 -7.67 -5.04
N PRO A 96 -9.21 -6.34 -5.19
CA PRO A 96 -8.75 -5.39 -4.18
C PRO A 96 -9.54 -5.37 -2.88
N TYR A 97 -10.69 -6.04 -2.79
CA TYR A 97 -11.36 -6.19 -1.49
C TYR A 97 -10.46 -6.96 -0.52
N GLY A 98 -10.45 -6.54 0.76
CA GLY A 98 -9.56 -7.11 1.78
C GLY A 98 -8.16 -6.45 1.84
N MET A 99 -7.80 -5.59 0.88
CA MET A 99 -6.54 -4.84 0.94
C MET A 99 -6.59 -3.56 1.82
N SER A 100 -7.73 -3.32 2.46
CA SER A 100 -7.89 -2.25 3.47
C SER A 100 -6.96 -2.47 4.66
N GLY A 101 -6.34 -1.41 5.17
CA GLY A 101 -5.28 -1.47 6.18
C GLY A 101 -3.88 -1.75 5.61
N GLY A 102 -3.79 -2.11 4.32
CA GLY A 102 -2.52 -2.34 3.63
C GLY A 102 -1.68 -1.07 3.48
N ALA A 103 -0.36 -1.21 3.57
CA ALA A 103 0.57 -0.10 3.40
C ALA A 103 0.64 0.35 1.93
N ILE A 104 0.68 1.66 1.73
CA ILE A 104 0.90 2.29 0.43
C ILE A 104 2.31 2.88 0.43
N PHE A 105 3.21 2.30 -0.35
CA PHE A 105 4.57 2.80 -0.51
C PHE A 105 4.70 3.56 -1.83
N ALA A 106 5.30 4.75 -1.80
CA ALA A 106 5.58 5.57 -2.97
C ALA A 106 7.09 5.66 -3.24
N VAL A 107 7.43 5.71 -4.53
CA VAL A 107 8.76 6.01 -5.04
C VAL A 107 8.74 7.30 -5.86
N PRO A 108 9.80 8.12 -5.77
CA PRO A 108 9.93 9.28 -6.63
C PRO A 108 10.06 8.86 -8.10
N VAL A 109 9.39 9.62 -8.97
CA VAL A 109 9.47 9.45 -10.43
C VAL A 109 9.94 10.75 -11.07
N SER A 110 10.75 10.63 -12.12
CA SER A 110 11.10 11.76 -12.99
C SER A 110 10.26 11.66 -14.26
N VAL A 111 9.26 12.54 -14.40
CA VAL A 111 8.39 12.73 -15.58
C VAL A 111 7.53 11.51 -15.98
N VAL A 112 8.15 10.38 -16.28
CA VAL A 112 7.55 9.08 -16.66
C VAL A 112 8.30 7.85 -16.12
N SER A 113 9.48 8.00 -15.52
CA SER A 113 10.31 6.87 -15.06
C SER A 113 10.56 6.90 -13.55
N ILE A 114 10.65 5.72 -12.94
CA ILE A 114 11.08 5.55 -11.54
C ILE A 114 12.55 5.96 -11.43
N VAL A 115 12.86 6.82 -10.46
CA VAL A 115 14.24 7.24 -10.21
C VAL A 115 15.01 6.09 -9.56
N PRO A 116 16.05 5.53 -10.22
CA PRO A 116 16.85 4.47 -9.63
C PRO A 116 17.52 4.95 -8.33
N GLY A 117 17.48 4.13 -7.28
CA GLY A 117 18.05 4.48 -5.97
C GLY A 117 17.24 5.50 -5.16
N GLY A 118 16.06 5.91 -5.64
CA GLY A 118 15.14 6.72 -4.84
C GLY A 118 14.60 5.94 -3.65
N ASN A 119 14.60 6.55 -2.47
CA ASN A 119 14.07 5.90 -1.27
C ASN A 119 12.56 5.65 -1.42
N VAL A 120 12.17 4.39 -1.20
CA VAL A 120 10.77 3.98 -1.05
C VAL A 120 10.27 4.52 0.29
N ARG A 121 9.10 5.18 0.30
CA ARG A 121 8.54 5.74 1.53
C ARG A 121 7.07 5.38 1.70
N LEU A 122 6.62 5.26 2.96
CA LEU A 122 5.20 5.12 3.25
C LEU A 122 4.49 6.42 2.85
N ALA A 123 3.51 6.31 1.98
CA ALA A 123 2.69 7.42 1.49
C ALA A 123 1.28 7.40 2.10
N GLY A 124 0.81 6.24 2.55
CA GLY A 124 -0.51 6.15 3.16
C GLY A 124 -0.91 4.73 3.57
N ILE A 125 -2.15 4.65 4.03
CA ILE A 125 -2.81 3.39 4.40
C ILE A 125 -4.01 3.20 3.48
N GLY A 126 -4.06 2.04 2.84
CA GLY A 126 -5.16 1.62 1.99
C GLY A 126 -6.49 1.58 2.75
N THR A 127 -7.55 2.14 2.17
CA THR A 127 -8.86 2.18 2.83
C THR A 127 -9.91 1.36 2.08
N HIS A 128 -10.14 1.62 0.80
CA HIS A 128 -11.11 0.87 0.01
C HIS A 128 -10.92 1.09 -1.49
N TRP A 129 -11.53 0.20 -2.25
CA TRP A 129 -11.62 0.28 -3.70
C TRP A 129 -12.77 1.19 -4.16
N ARG A 130 -12.50 2.12 -5.10
CA ARG A 130 -13.51 2.97 -5.74
C ARG A 130 -13.82 2.50 -7.15
N HIS A 131 -14.92 1.77 -7.30
CA HIS A 131 -15.36 1.21 -8.59
C HIS A 131 -15.50 2.25 -9.69
N GLY A 132 -16.19 3.37 -9.44
CA GLY A 132 -16.46 4.39 -10.47
C GLY A 132 -15.20 5.09 -11.01
N GLN A 133 -14.12 5.11 -10.23
CA GLN A 133 -12.85 5.75 -10.61
C GLN A 133 -11.80 4.76 -11.10
N LYS A 134 -12.06 3.45 -10.96
CA LYS A 134 -11.05 2.39 -11.12
C LYS A 134 -9.76 2.75 -10.36
N ALA A 135 -9.91 3.11 -9.08
CA ALA A 135 -8.82 3.54 -8.24
C ALA A 135 -8.94 2.95 -6.83
N PHE A 136 -7.80 2.62 -6.24
CA PHE A 136 -7.70 2.28 -4.84
C PHE A 136 -7.46 3.57 -4.05
N GLN A 137 -8.28 3.83 -3.03
CA GLN A 137 -8.16 5.00 -2.17
C GLN A 137 -7.46 4.61 -0.87
N GLY A 138 -6.52 5.44 -0.43
CA GLY A 138 -5.96 5.42 0.92
C GLY A 138 -6.11 6.75 1.64
N THR A 139 -5.82 6.72 2.94
CA THR A 139 -5.55 7.91 3.76
C THR A 139 -4.06 8.21 3.66
N ALA A 140 -3.70 9.46 3.37
CA ALA A 140 -2.32 9.92 3.32
C ALA A 140 -1.67 9.77 4.71
N ILE A 141 -0.41 9.36 4.74
CA ILE A 141 0.28 9.05 6.00
C ILE A 141 0.40 10.26 6.91
N GLU A 142 0.56 11.49 6.38
CA GLU A 142 0.63 12.69 7.23
C GLU A 142 -0.68 12.89 8.00
N LYS A 143 -1.81 12.52 7.39
CA LYS A 143 -3.11 12.63 8.04
C LYS A 143 -3.27 11.59 9.15
N VAL A 144 -2.71 10.40 8.97
CA VAL A 144 -2.70 9.35 10.00
C VAL A 144 -1.83 9.77 11.18
N LEU A 145 -0.60 10.24 10.92
CA LEU A 145 0.32 10.71 11.96
C LEU A 145 -0.28 11.86 12.78
N GLN A 146 -0.91 12.84 12.12
CA GLN A 146 -1.63 13.93 12.81
C GLN A 146 -2.69 13.44 13.80
N VAL A 147 -3.33 12.29 13.56
CA VAL A 147 -4.34 11.73 14.46
C VAL A 147 -3.67 10.97 15.61
N ILE A 148 -2.63 10.18 15.30
CA ILE A 148 -1.90 9.38 16.30
C ILE A 148 -1.19 10.29 17.30
N GLU A 149 -0.53 11.36 16.84
CA GLU A 149 0.23 12.28 17.71
C GLU A 149 -0.66 13.17 18.59
N ARG A 150 -1.97 13.24 18.29
CA ARG A 150 -2.96 13.99 19.08
C ARG A 150 -3.73 13.13 20.08
N ALA A 151 -3.59 11.80 20.00
CA ALA A 151 -4.28 10.83 20.85
C ALA A 151 -3.46 10.52 22.10
#